data_AF-A2DKS6-F1
#
_entry.id   AF-A2DKS6-F1
#
_cell.length_a   1.000
_cell.length_b   1.000
_cell.length_c   1.000
_cell.angle_alpha   90.00
_cell.angle_beta   90.00
_cell.angle_gamma   90.00
#
_symmetry.space_group_name_H-M   'P 1'
#
loop_
_entity.id
_entity.type
_entity.pdbx_description
1 polymer ?
#
loop_
_entity_poly.entity_id
_entity_poly.type
_entity_poly.pdbx_seq_one_letter_code
_entity_poly.pdbx_strand_id
1 'polypeptide(L)'
;MKISLDEYFETEQITESFGLISDFLQLIDKENVIEMLPYIFNNFVEQNIMYLIPFFSLTNQILELNQNIPNDFIVELLNAVFGSENKDVILAALFFIRDSEIIEVILKIGSNLISHLMDLIEKTDDLTFQCVLFDALERIVKITNVQTDEIFKILLDYSEKVTEDLRESYLEVLAICIGNLTKLDDSQAEFLINIIQESPENSFCLIKSLLTRSETEEVAVEIVKSAFISLIDSQLIEAAVSLFAQCFELKPDVFIDFAVEMKEIISQFCFDENSSTQIRSLSYVALSQICMKINDGELALQIYENIMKLLETPRERIIEEIRISLSNIMNLLDEEKINELVTKINEILLDCNGKILQALLLLDKQIIEQKSNEFVFDLIEKLIIKFCQENPNDLFDENVFESFTDIICLIWNARIAEVCIPFLVDLLNSSKDNNILYLSIGCLADIPLELFQGNNIAEDILGSVFKILETTDDVYIRHNSIYLCNKFLAKDIISVKDLESLNPIVVEWFNFYNEENSSFMSVLAVFIVGYTAKSGNVDENIIKIAVDHLPKKFDPYVNNFLETLKNKNVII
;
A
#
# COMPACT_ATOMS: atom_id res chain seq x y z
N MET A 1 -10.00 -12.92 6.96
CA MET A 1 -10.64 -11.99 7.94
C MET A 1 -10.26 -12.45 9.35
N LYS A 2 -9.50 -11.67 10.13
CA LYS A 2 -9.08 -12.07 11.50
C LYS A 2 -10.10 -11.56 12.50
N ILE A 3 -10.93 -12.45 13.04
CA ILE A 3 -11.95 -12.13 14.04
C ILE A 3 -11.32 -12.30 15.44
N SER A 4 -11.48 -11.30 16.30
CA SER A 4 -11.05 -11.39 17.71
C SER A 4 -12.09 -12.16 18.55
N LEU A 5 -11.64 -12.72 19.68
CA LEU A 5 -12.52 -13.43 20.63
C LEU A 5 -13.61 -12.48 21.18
N ASP A 6 -13.23 -11.21 21.39
CA ASP A 6 -14.12 -10.17 21.89
C ASP A 6 -15.22 -9.79 20.88
N GLU A 7 -14.90 -9.72 19.58
CA GLU A 7 -15.88 -9.46 18.52
C GLU A 7 -16.83 -10.64 18.27
N TYR A 8 -16.39 -11.88 18.50
CA TYR A 8 -17.24 -13.06 18.26
C TYR A 8 -18.28 -13.27 19.37
N PHE A 9 -17.94 -12.93 20.61
CA PHE A 9 -18.73 -13.26 21.80
C PHE A 9 -19.60 -12.13 22.34
N GLU A 10 -19.89 -11.07 21.57
CA GLU A 10 -20.67 -9.85 21.92
C GLU A 10 -22.02 -10.10 22.66
N THR A 11 -21.99 -10.61 23.89
CA THR A 11 -23.17 -10.95 24.69
C THR A 11 -22.89 -10.71 26.18
N GLU A 12 -23.80 -9.97 26.81
CA GLU A 12 -23.74 -9.54 28.23
C GLU A 12 -23.60 -10.70 29.25
N GLN A 13 -23.93 -11.95 28.87
CA GLN A 13 -23.87 -13.13 29.75
C GLN A 13 -22.45 -13.65 30.02
N ILE A 14 -21.52 -13.47 29.09
CA ILE A 14 -20.12 -13.84 29.30
C ILE A 14 -19.49 -12.85 30.29
N THR A 15 -19.81 -11.56 30.16
CA THR A 15 -19.32 -10.47 31.00
C THR A 15 -19.64 -10.65 32.50
N GLU A 16 -20.84 -11.15 32.84
CA GLU A 16 -21.21 -11.41 34.24
C GLU A 16 -20.45 -12.61 34.87
N SER A 17 -20.20 -13.65 34.08
CA SER A 17 -19.42 -14.82 34.53
C SER A 17 -17.93 -14.47 34.69
N PHE A 18 -17.42 -13.58 33.83
CA PHE A 18 -16.10 -12.99 33.94
C PHE A 18 -15.94 -12.10 35.18
N GLY A 19 -16.98 -11.34 35.55
CA GLY A 19 -16.99 -10.55 36.78
C GLY A 19 -16.76 -11.41 38.02
N LEU A 20 -17.46 -12.54 38.13
CA LEU A 20 -17.32 -13.46 39.27
C LEU A 20 -15.95 -14.13 39.36
N ILE A 21 -15.34 -14.50 38.24
CA ILE A 21 -13.99 -15.10 38.22
C ILE A 21 -12.92 -14.03 38.45
N SER A 22 -13.06 -12.84 37.89
CA SER A 22 -12.19 -11.68 38.15
C SER A 22 -12.22 -11.29 39.65
N ASP A 23 -13.41 -11.22 40.24
CA ASP A 23 -13.59 -10.97 41.67
C ASP A 23 -12.98 -12.09 42.53
N PHE A 24 -13.11 -13.34 42.09
CA PHE A 24 -12.50 -14.49 42.75
C PHE A 24 -10.96 -14.44 42.74
N LEU A 25 -10.35 -14.00 41.63
CA LEU A 25 -8.90 -13.87 41.48
C LEU A 25 -8.30 -12.70 42.26
N GLN A 26 -9.09 -11.65 42.50
CA GLN A 26 -8.68 -10.55 43.38
C GLN A 26 -8.61 -10.97 44.86
N LEU A 27 -9.31 -12.05 45.24
CA LEU A 27 -9.41 -12.53 46.62
C LEU A 27 -8.41 -13.63 46.97
N ILE A 28 -7.74 -14.23 45.98
CA ILE A 28 -6.75 -15.30 46.19
C ILE A 28 -5.35 -14.72 46.11
N ASP A 29 -4.49 -15.11 47.04
CA ASP A 29 -3.06 -14.79 47.00
C ASP A 29 -2.46 -15.29 45.68
N LYS A 30 -1.87 -14.38 44.88
CA LYS A 30 -1.43 -14.64 43.50
C LYS A 30 -0.45 -15.81 43.40
N GLU A 31 0.28 -16.11 44.48
CA GLU A 31 1.22 -17.24 44.54
C GLU A 31 0.52 -18.60 44.68
N ASN A 32 -0.72 -18.67 45.19
CA ASN A 32 -1.47 -19.91 45.41
C ASN A 32 -2.53 -20.19 44.33
N VAL A 33 -2.80 -19.23 43.44
CA VAL A 33 -3.81 -19.39 42.36
C VAL A 33 -3.45 -20.58 41.46
N ILE A 34 -2.18 -20.70 41.07
CA ILE A 34 -1.70 -21.75 40.15
C ILE A 34 -1.92 -23.15 40.74
N GLU A 35 -1.68 -23.34 42.03
CA GLU A 35 -1.86 -24.63 42.71
C GLU A 35 -3.34 -25.03 42.85
N MET A 36 -4.25 -24.06 42.88
CA MET A 36 -5.69 -24.29 43.02
C MET A 36 -6.39 -24.53 41.68
N LEU A 37 -5.80 -24.14 40.55
CA LEU A 37 -6.38 -24.28 39.22
C LEU A 37 -6.83 -25.73 38.91
N PRO A 38 -6.01 -26.78 39.12
CA PRO A 38 -6.44 -28.16 38.86
C PRO A 38 -7.60 -28.60 39.77
N TYR A 39 -7.63 -28.13 41.02
CA TYR A 39 -8.70 -28.46 41.95
C TYR A 39 -10.03 -27.82 41.54
N ILE A 40 -10.01 -26.55 41.15
CA ILE A 40 -11.20 -25.82 40.67
C ILE A 40 -11.72 -26.46 39.38
N PHE A 41 -10.81 -26.79 38.47
CA PHE A 41 -11.14 -27.45 37.21
C PHE A 41 -11.87 -28.78 37.44
N ASN A 42 -11.24 -29.72 38.14
CA ASN A 42 -11.75 -31.08 38.33
C ASN A 42 -13.05 -31.16 39.17
N ASN A 43 -13.27 -30.20 40.09
CA ASN A 43 -14.43 -30.27 40.99
C ASN A 43 -15.61 -29.39 40.56
N PHE A 44 -15.39 -28.37 39.73
CA PHE A 44 -16.43 -27.38 39.41
C PHE A 44 -16.58 -27.13 37.91
N VAL A 45 -15.48 -26.97 37.18
CA VAL A 45 -15.51 -26.56 35.76
C VAL A 45 -15.78 -27.76 34.85
N GLU A 46 -15.10 -28.89 35.05
CA GLU A 46 -15.26 -30.10 34.23
C GLU A 46 -16.72 -30.60 34.23
N GLN A 47 -17.44 -30.41 35.33
CA GLN A 47 -18.84 -30.83 35.49
C GLN A 47 -19.83 -29.89 34.78
N ASN A 48 -19.42 -28.70 34.35
CA ASN A 48 -20.28 -27.66 33.78
C ASN A 48 -19.59 -26.99 32.59
N ILE A 49 -19.86 -27.51 31.40
CA ILE A 49 -19.13 -27.20 30.15
C ILE A 49 -19.06 -25.69 29.81
N MET A 50 -20.06 -24.89 30.21
CA MET A 50 -20.08 -23.44 29.97
C MET A 50 -19.02 -22.67 30.76
N TYR A 51 -18.55 -23.19 31.89
CA TYR A 51 -17.49 -22.55 32.67
C TYR A 51 -16.09 -22.72 32.06
N LEU A 52 -15.94 -23.55 31.03
CA LEU A 52 -14.65 -23.70 30.32
C LEU A 52 -14.24 -22.41 29.58
N ILE A 53 -15.19 -21.66 29.04
CA ILE A 53 -14.92 -20.39 28.32
C ILE A 53 -14.22 -19.36 29.21
N PRO A 54 -14.79 -18.94 30.35
CA PRO A 54 -14.11 -17.97 31.22
C PRO A 54 -12.84 -18.55 31.87
N PHE A 55 -12.73 -19.87 31.98
CA PHE A 55 -11.55 -20.54 32.53
C PHE A 55 -10.37 -20.54 31.54
N PHE A 56 -10.61 -20.59 30.22
CA PHE A 56 -9.58 -20.34 29.21
C PHE A 56 -9.06 -18.91 29.25
N SER A 57 -9.96 -17.93 29.37
CA SER A 57 -9.54 -16.54 29.46
C SER A 57 -8.72 -16.26 30.71
N LEU A 58 -9.11 -16.85 31.85
CA LEU A 58 -8.30 -16.83 33.05
C LEU A 58 -6.90 -17.44 32.81
N THR A 59 -6.84 -18.62 32.21
CA THR A 59 -5.56 -19.29 31.92
C THR A 59 -4.67 -18.39 31.03
N ASN A 60 -5.22 -17.73 30.01
CA ASN A 60 -4.51 -16.74 29.19
C ASN A 60 -4.01 -15.55 30.01
N GLN A 61 -4.84 -14.94 30.84
CA GLN A 61 -4.44 -13.81 31.69
C GLN A 61 -3.29 -14.18 32.64
N ILE A 62 -3.28 -15.41 33.18
CA ILE A 62 -2.18 -15.88 34.04
C ILE A 62 -0.90 -16.06 33.21
N LEU A 63 -0.99 -16.60 31.98
CA LEU A 63 0.15 -16.73 31.08
C LEU A 63 0.72 -15.35 30.68
N GLU A 64 -0.13 -14.36 30.39
CA GLU A 64 0.27 -12.97 30.09
C GLU A 64 1.01 -12.30 31.24
N LEU A 65 0.72 -12.71 32.49
CA LEU A 65 1.42 -12.27 33.69
C LEU A 65 2.78 -12.97 33.89
N ASN A 66 3.29 -13.73 32.90
CA ASN A 66 4.52 -14.53 32.93
C ASN A 66 4.56 -15.55 34.08
N GLN A 67 3.41 -16.07 34.49
CA GLN A 67 3.35 -17.12 35.50
C GLN A 67 3.37 -18.51 34.85
N ASN A 68 4.21 -19.41 35.38
CA ASN A 68 4.34 -20.77 34.86
C ASN A 68 3.14 -21.63 35.29
N ILE A 69 2.23 -21.91 34.34
CA ILE A 69 1.17 -22.90 34.50
C ILE A 69 1.71 -24.28 34.11
N PRO A 70 1.45 -25.35 34.88
CA PRO A 70 1.88 -26.70 34.50
C PRO A 70 1.29 -27.15 33.15
N ASN A 71 2.15 -27.57 32.22
CA ASN A 71 1.73 -28.05 30.89
C ASN A 71 0.71 -29.19 30.96
N ASP A 72 0.82 -30.10 31.93
CA ASP A 72 -0.10 -31.23 32.07
C ASP A 72 -1.53 -30.79 32.41
N PHE A 73 -1.68 -29.70 33.16
CA PHE A 73 -2.99 -29.11 33.44
C PHE A 73 -3.61 -28.47 32.19
N ILE A 74 -2.80 -27.77 31.38
CA ILE A 74 -3.28 -27.19 30.12
C ILE A 74 -3.73 -28.30 29.14
N VAL A 75 -3.01 -29.43 29.12
CA VAL A 75 -3.43 -30.63 28.37
C VAL A 75 -4.78 -31.15 28.86
N GLU A 76 -4.98 -31.28 30.17
CA GLU A 76 -6.27 -31.71 30.75
C GLU A 76 -7.41 -30.75 30.37
N LEU A 77 -7.16 -29.44 30.46
CA LEU A 77 -8.12 -28.40 30.07
C LEU A 77 -8.53 -28.51 28.59
N LEU A 78 -7.56 -28.66 27.70
CA LEU A 78 -7.82 -28.80 26.26
C LEU A 78 -8.54 -30.12 25.94
N ASN A 79 -8.15 -31.24 26.57
CA ASN A 79 -8.81 -32.54 26.37
C ASN A 79 -10.28 -32.54 26.80
N ALA A 80 -10.62 -31.88 27.90
CA ALA A 80 -12.02 -31.77 28.34
C ALA A 80 -12.90 -31.01 27.35
N VAL A 81 -12.29 -30.10 26.58
CA VAL A 81 -13.01 -29.24 25.62
C VAL A 81 -13.18 -29.94 24.28
N PHE A 82 -12.18 -30.67 23.79
CA PHE A 82 -12.33 -31.44 22.54
C PHE A 82 -13.20 -32.70 22.71
N GLY A 83 -13.63 -33.02 23.93
CA GLY A 83 -14.73 -33.96 24.19
C GLY A 83 -16.13 -33.32 24.16
N SER A 84 -16.22 -31.99 24.01
CA SER A 84 -17.46 -31.22 23.97
C SER A 84 -18.04 -31.16 22.56
N GLU A 85 -19.37 -31.23 22.43
CA GLU A 85 -20.07 -30.89 21.18
C GLU A 85 -20.46 -29.39 21.13
N ASN A 86 -20.14 -28.62 22.18
CA ASN A 86 -20.49 -27.20 22.25
C ASN A 86 -19.48 -26.35 21.48
N LYS A 87 -19.95 -25.76 20.38
CA LYS A 87 -19.21 -24.88 19.47
C LYS A 87 -18.48 -23.72 20.17
N ASP A 88 -19.13 -23.03 21.11
CA ASP A 88 -18.57 -21.86 21.78
C ASP A 88 -17.40 -22.23 22.70
N VAL A 89 -17.50 -23.40 23.32
CA VAL A 89 -16.45 -23.96 24.17
C VAL A 89 -15.25 -24.37 23.32
N ILE A 90 -15.49 -25.02 22.17
CA ILE A 90 -14.44 -25.37 21.20
C ILE A 90 -13.73 -24.11 20.71
N LEU A 91 -14.48 -23.07 20.32
CA LEU A 91 -13.93 -21.79 19.87
C LEU A 91 -13.01 -21.13 20.92
N ALA A 92 -13.42 -21.11 22.19
CA ALA A 92 -12.58 -20.59 23.26
C ALA A 92 -11.25 -21.33 23.39
N ALA A 93 -11.24 -22.67 23.24
CA ALA A 93 -10.00 -23.45 23.21
C ALA A 93 -9.14 -23.16 21.98
N LEU A 94 -9.74 -22.98 20.80
CA LEU A 94 -9.01 -22.70 19.56
C LEU A 94 -8.33 -21.34 19.61
N PHE A 95 -9.02 -20.31 20.10
CA PHE A 95 -8.40 -19.01 20.32
C PHE A 95 -7.32 -19.06 21.40
N PHE A 96 -7.53 -19.83 22.47
CA PHE A 96 -6.49 -20.07 23.47
C PHE A 96 -5.23 -20.68 22.83
N ILE A 97 -5.37 -21.69 21.97
CA ILE A 97 -4.25 -22.27 21.22
C ILE A 97 -3.62 -21.24 20.26
N ARG A 98 -4.45 -20.42 19.60
CA ARG A 98 -4.01 -19.37 18.67
C ARG A 98 -3.17 -18.29 19.36
N ASP A 99 -3.52 -17.92 20.58
CA ASP A 99 -2.95 -16.73 21.23
C ASP A 99 -1.84 -17.10 22.25
N SER A 100 -1.73 -18.37 22.65
CA SER A 100 -0.77 -18.82 23.67
C SER A 100 0.57 -19.34 23.10
N GLU A 101 1.68 -19.10 23.81
CA GLU A 101 3.04 -19.54 23.45
C GLU A 101 3.39 -20.97 23.97
N ILE A 102 2.38 -21.81 24.20
CA ILE A 102 2.51 -23.13 24.88
C ILE A 102 2.98 -24.26 23.94
N ILE A 103 4.10 -24.06 23.25
CA ILE A 103 4.64 -24.98 22.23
C ILE A 103 4.71 -26.45 22.73
N GLU A 104 5.19 -26.68 23.96
CA GLU A 104 5.31 -28.02 24.55
C GLU A 104 3.96 -28.73 24.76
N VAL A 105 2.88 -27.98 25.05
CA VAL A 105 1.53 -28.53 25.21
C VAL A 105 0.99 -28.96 23.84
N ILE A 106 1.13 -28.09 22.84
CA ILE A 106 0.68 -28.35 21.46
C ILE A 106 1.40 -29.58 20.89
N LEU A 107 2.70 -29.73 21.14
CA LEU A 107 3.46 -30.93 20.77
C LEU A 107 2.93 -32.23 21.41
N LYS A 108 2.42 -32.16 22.65
CA LYS A 108 1.88 -33.34 23.36
C LYS A 108 0.52 -33.80 22.83
N ILE A 109 -0.33 -32.88 22.35
CA ILE A 109 -1.72 -33.18 21.97
C ILE A 109 -2.01 -33.10 20.47
N GLY A 110 -1.08 -32.53 19.69
CA GLY A 110 -1.36 -32.08 18.31
C GLY A 110 -1.87 -33.16 17.37
N SER A 111 -1.39 -34.41 17.43
CA SER A 111 -1.85 -35.48 16.53
C SER A 111 -3.34 -35.81 16.70
N ASN A 112 -3.81 -35.87 17.96
CA ASN A 112 -5.22 -36.13 18.26
C ASN A 112 -6.08 -34.92 17.92
N LEU A 113 -5.54 -33.73 18.16
CA LEU A 113 -6.23 -32.48 17.91
C LEU A 113 -6.47 -32.24 16.41
N ILE A 114 -5.47 -32.49 15.57
CA ILE A 114 -5.60 -32.34 14.11
C ILE A 114 -6.74 -33.21 13.57
N SER A 115 -6.80 -34.48 13.97
CA SER A 115 -7.88 -35.39 13.54
C SER A 115 -9.26 -34.88 13.95
N HIS A 116 -9.37 -34.36 15.16
CA HIS A 116 -10.60 -33.79 15.67
C HIS A 116 -11.02 -32.50 14.94
N LEU A 117 -10.07 -31.61 14.63
CA LEU A 117 -10.34 -30.39 13.86
C LEU A 117 -10.85 -30.71 12.46
N MET A 118 -10.24 -31.69 11.78
CA MET A 118 -10.71 -32.13 10.46
C MET A 118 -12.14 -32.69 10.52
N ASP A 119 -12.47 -33.51 11.53
CA ASP A 119 -13.82 -34.02 11.73
C ASP A 119 -14.85 -32.90 11.99
N LEU A 120 -14.45 -31.84 12.73
CA LEU A 120 -15.30 -30.67 12.96
C LEU A 120 -15.51 -29.85 11.67
N ILE A 121 -14.45 -29.64 10.88
CA ILE A 121 -14.51 -28.92 9.60
C ILE A 121 -15.51 -29.61 8.66
N GLU A 122 -15.48 -30.94 8.60
CA GLU A 122 -16.38 -31.72 7.74
C GLU A 122 -17.86 -31.70 8.18
N LYS A 123 -18.11 -31.52 9.49
CA LYS A 123 -19.46 -31.64 10.07
C LYS A 123 -20.18 -30.31 10.21
N THR A 124 -19.47 -29.19 10.12
CA THR A 124 -20.06 -27.87 10.33
C THR A 124 -20.32 -27.16 9.00
N ASP A 125 -21.48 -26.53 8.88
CA ASP A 125 -21.86 -25.71 7.70
C ASP A 125 -21.60 -24.20 7.94
N ASP A 126 -21.04 -23.83 9.10
CA ASP A 126 -20.78 -22.44 9.48
C ASP A 126 -19.43 -21.97 8.96
N LEU A 127 -19.44 -21.17 7.89
CA LEU A 127 -18.23 -20.66 7.23
C LEU A 127 -17.29 -19.93 8.18
N THR A 128 -17.82 -19.11 9.10
CA THR A 128 -17.00 -18.37 10.07
C THR A 128 -16.29 -19.34 11.00
N PHE A 129 -16.98 -20.39 11.44
CA PHE A 129 -16.39 -21.41 12.29
C PHE A 129 -15.35 -22.26 11.54
N GLN A 130 -15.61 -22.60 10.28
CA GLN A 130 -14.66 -23.31 9.43
C GLN A 130 -13.36 -22.53 9.24
N CYS A 131 -13.43 -21.21 9.02
CA CYS A 131 -12.23 -20.36 8.96
C CYS A 131 -11.40 -20.43 10.26
N VAL A 132 -12.04 -20.32 11.43
CA VAL A 132 -11.34 -20.42 12.72
C VAL A 132 -10.72 -21.80 12.94
N LEU A 133 -11.40 -22.87 12.49
CA LEU A 133 -10.86 -24.23 12.54
C LEU A 133 -9.63 -24.40 11.63
N PHE A 134 -9.65 -23.83 10.42
CA PHE A 134 -8.48 -23.81 9.52
C PHE A 134 -7.31 -23.01 10.11
N ASP A 135 -7.54 -21.83 10.69
CA ASP A 135 -6.50 -21.04 11.36
C ASP A 135 -5.85 -21.80 12.53
N ALA A 136 -6.67 -22.50 13.33
CA ALA A 136 -6.15 -23.32 14.43
C ALA A 136 -5.34 -24.50 13.91
N LEU A 137 -5.85 -25.18 12.88
CA LEU A 137 -5.17 -26.28 12.21
C LEU A 137 -3.83 -25.83 11.62
N GLU A 138 -3.79 -24.67 10.97
CA GLU A 138 -2.57 -24.02 10.47
C GLU A 138 -1.50 -23.98 11.57
N ARG A 139 -1.83 -23.37 12.72
CA ARG A 139 -0.89 -23.19 13.82
C ARG A 139 -0.41 -24.52 14.40
N ILE A 140 -1.30 -25.49 14.58
CA ILE A 140 -0.96 -26.80 15.18
C ILE A 140 -0.04 -27.60 14.25
N VAL A 141 -0.33 -27.63 12.95
CA VAL A 141 0.52 -28.32 11.97
C VAL A 141 1.90 -27.66 11.91
N LYS A 142 1.97 -26.32 11.94
CA LYS A 142 3.23 -25.56 11.98
C LYS A 142 4.09 -25.91 13.19
N ILE A 143 3.50 -26.03 14.37
CA ILE A 143 4.22 -26.30 15.62
C ILE A 143 4.65 -27.76 15.72
N THR A 144 3.75 -28.68 15.34
CA THR A 144 3.95 -30.10 15.64
C THR A 144 4.75 -30.85 14.60
N ASN A 145 4.75 -30.38 13.34
CA ASN A 145 5.39 -31.08 12.22
C ASN A 145 4.98 -32.57 12.12
N VAL A 146 3.79 -32.92 12.63
CA VAL A 146 3.25 -34.29 12.66
C VAL A 146 2.89 -34.73 11.24
N GLN A 147 3.23 -35.98 10.91
CA GLN A 147 3.07 -36.67 9.61
C GLN A 147 2.10 -35.98 8.65
N THR A 148 2.63 -35.03 7.89
CA THR A 148 1.87 -34.17 7.01
C THR A 148 1.23 -34.93 5.86
N ASP A 149 1.68 -36.15 5.54
CA ASP A 149 1.09 -37.00 4.49
C ASP A 149 -0.38 -37.36 4.75
N GLU A 150 -0.76 -37.70 5.98
CA GLU A 150 -2.15 -38.08 6.30
C GLU A 150 -3.07 -36.86 6.29
N ILE A 151 -2.60 -35.75 6.88
CA ILE A 151 -3.32 -34.47 6.92
C ILE A 151 -3.49 -33.93 5.51
N PHE A 152 -2.42 -33.99 4.71
CA PHE A 152 -2.43 -33.61 3.31
C PHE A 152 -3.48 -34.40 2.55
N LYS A 153 -3.53 -35.73 2.67
CA LYS A 153 -4.57 -36.55 2.04
C LYS A 153 -5.98 -36.17 2.45
N ILE A 154 -6.22 -35.91 3.74
CA ILE A 154 -7.55 -35.48 4.21
C ILE A 154 -7.91 -34.10 3.61
N LEU A 155 -6.96 -33.16 3.54
CA LEU A 155 -7.17 -31.87 2.89
C LEU A 155 -7.45 -32.02 1.38
N LEU A 156 -6.76 -32.95 0.70
CA LEU A 156 -7.04 -33.30 -0.69
C LEU A 156 -8.48 -33.81 -0.86
N ASP A 157 -8.92 -34.74 -0.02
CA ASP A 157 -10.29 -35.26 -0.06
C ASP A 157 -11.35 -34.17 0.24
N TYR A 158 -10.97 -33.14 1.01
CA TYR A 158 -11.82 -32.00 1.32
C TYR A 158 -11.93 -30.97 0.17
N SER A 159 -11.02 -30.99 -0.82
CA SER A 159 -10.91 -29.92 -1.82
C SER A 159 -12.19 -29.70 -2.62
N GLU A 160 -12.95 -30.78 -2.91
CA GLU A 160 -14.21 -30.71 -3.65
C GLU A 160 -15.32 -29.96 -2.90
N LYS A 161 -15.16 -29.72 -1.59
CA LYS A 161 -16.12 -29.03 -0.72
C LYS A 161 -15.73 -27.58 -0.43
N VAL A 162 -14.57 -27.12 -0.91
CA VAL A 162 -14.04 -25.78 -0.61
C VAL A 162 -14.80 -24.71 -1.40
N THR A 163 -15.53 -23.87 -0.70
CA THR A 163 -16.17 -22.67 -1.28
C THR A 163 -15.15 -21.55 -1.49
N GLU A 164 -15.52 -20.53 -2.25
CA GLU A 164 -14.66 -19.35 -2.49
C GLU A 164 -14.28 -18.63 -1.17
N ASP A 165 -15.23 -18.53 -0.23
CA ASP A 165 -15.03 -17.87 1.08
C ASP A 165 -14.04 -18.61 1.99
N LEU A 166 -13.90 -19.93 1.86
CA LEU A 166 -12.98 -20.74 2.67
C LEU A 166 -11.60 -20.91 2.02
N ARG A 167 -11.48 -20.46 0.77
CA ARG A 167 -10.40 -20.91 -0.09
C ARG A 167 -9.02 -20.44 0.37
N GLU A 168 -8.92 -19.20 0.83
CA GLU A 168 -7.66 -18.64 1.34
C GLU A 168 -7.15 -19.43 2.55
N SER A 169 -7.99 -19.59 3.59
CA SER A 169 -7.66 -20.36 4.80
C SER A 169 -7.32 -21.82 4.50
N TYR A 170 -8.05 -22.46 3.57
CA TYR A 170 -7.72 -23.82 3.12
C TYR A 170 -6.35 -23.89 2.45
N LEU A 171 -6.04 -22.97 1.53
CA LEU A 171 -4.76 -22.95 0.81
C LEU A 171 -3.57 -22.63 1.74
N GLU A 172 -3.76 -21.84 2.78
CA GLU A 172 -2.74 -21.59 3.81
C GLU A 172 -2.35 -22.86 4.57
N VAL A 173 -3.33 -23.64 5.03
CA VAL A 173 -3.09 -24.94 5.68
C VAL A 173 -2.44 -25.93 4.70
N LEU A 174 -2.92 -25.97 3.46
CA LEU A 174 -2.37 -26.82 2.41
C LEU A 174 -0.89 -26.48 2.14
N ALA A 175 -0.55 -25.19 2.07
CA ALA A 175 0.82 -24.73 1.91
C ALA A 175 1.74 -25.22 3.05
N ILE A 176 1.25 -25.22 4.30
CA ILE A 176 2.02 -25.79 5.43
C ILE A 176 2.31 -27.26 5.20
N CYS A 177 1.27 -28.01 4.84
CA CYS A 177 1.37 -29.44 4.69
C CYS A 177 2.38 -29.80 3.60
N ILE A 178 2.32 -29.11 2.44
CA ILE A 178 3.27 -29.22 1.33
C ILE A 178 4.68 -28.87 1.78
N GLY A 179 4.83 -27.77 2.51
CA GLY A 179 6.13 -27.28 2.98
C GLY A 179 6.91 -28.29 3.84
N ASN A 180 6.18 -29.15 4.56
CA ASN A 180 6.76 -30.19 5.39
C ASN A 180 7.03 -31.51 4.63
N LEU A 181 6.62 -31.61 3.36
CA LEU A 181 6.92 -32.76 2.51
C LEU A 181 8.35 -32.65 1.98
N THR A 182 9.12 -33.74 2.10
CA THR A 182 10.48 -33.81 1.53
C THR A 182 10.47 -34.02 0.01
N LYS A 183 9.38 -34.53 -0.55
CA LYS A 183 9.14 -34.71 -1.99
C LYS A 183 7.64 -34.92 -2.26
N LEU A 184 7.12 -34.30 -3.32
CA LEU A 184 5.78 -34.58 -3.84
C LEU A 184 5.80 -35.83 -4.74
N ASP A 185 4.83 -36.72 -4.58
CA ASP A 185 4.59 -37.81 -5.54
C ASP A 185 3.79 -37.32 -6.77
N ASP A 186 3.76 -38.13 -7.83
CA ASP A 186 3.14 -37.76 -9.12
C ASP A 186 1.65 -37.39 -8.98
N SER A 187 0.91 -38.04 -8.09
CA SER A 187 -0.51 -37.76 -7.87
C SER A 187 -0.74 -36.45 -7.13
N GLN A 188 0.15 -36.11 -6.19
CA GLN A 188 0.11 -34.85 -5.45
C GLN A 188 0.49 -33.68 -6.36
N ALA A 189 1.49 -33.88 -7.23
CA ALA A 189 1.88 -32.89 -8.24
C ALA A 189 0.75 -32.62 -9.25
N GLU A 190 0.10 -33.68 -9.78
CA GLU A 190 -1.03 -33.57 -10.69
C GLU A 190 -2.21 -32.82 -10.07
N PHE A 191 -2.50 -33.06 -8.79
CA PHE A 191 -3.53 -32.31 -8.06
C PHE A 191 -3.19 -30.82 -7.91
N LEU A 192 -1.96 -30.47 -7.53
CA LEU A 192 -1.54 -29.08 -7.41
C LEU A 192 -1.62 -28.36 -8.76
N ILE A 193 -1.25 -29.06 -9.84
CA ILE A 193 -1.43 -28.57 -11.21
C ILE A 193 -2.91 -28.31 -11.50
N ASN A 194 -3.83 -29.20 -11.10
CA ASN A 194 -5.27 -28.99 -11.32
C ASN A 194 -5.81 -27.78 -10.54
N ILE A 195 -5.43 -27.60 -9.26
CA ILE A 195 -5.76 -26.38 -8.51
C ILE A 195 -5.27 -25.14 -9.26
N ILE A 196 -4.05 -25.22 -9.79
CA ILE A 196 -3.42 -24.10 -10.48
C ILE A 196 -4.12 -23.78 -11.81
N GLN A 197 -4.55 -24.82 -12.53
CA GLN A 197 -5.32 -24.72 -13.77
C GLN A 197 -6.73 -24.17 -13.56
N GLU A 198 -7.37 -24.49 -12.44
CA GLU A 198 -8.73 -24.03 -12.13
C GLU A 198 -8.78 -22.53 -11.81
N SER A 199 -7.75 -21.96 -11.19
CA SER A 199 -7.64 -20.51 -10.97
C SER A 199 -6.21 -20.02 -10.72
N PRO A 200 -5.71 -19.07 -11.54
CA PRO A 200 -4.43 -18.38 -11.29
C PRO A 200 -4.35 -17.67 -9.93
N GLU A 201 -5.48 -17.17 -9.41
CA GLU A 201 -5.53 -16.49 -8.11
C GLU A 201 -5.33 -17.49 -6.96
N ASN A 202 -5.94 -18.68 -7.05
CA ASN A 202 -5.72 -19.76 -6.09
C ASN A 202 -4.26 -20.22 -6.09
N SER A 203 -3.69 -20.31 -7.30
CA SER A 203 -2.28 -20.61 -7.50
C SER A 203 -1.39 -19.62 -6.76
N PHE A 204 -1.65 -18.33 -6.98
CA PHE A 204 -0.88 -17.27 -6.36
C PHE A 204 -1.02 -17.27 -4.83
N CYS A 205 -2.22 -17.47 -4.28
CA CYS A 205 -2.42 -17.57 -2.83
C CYS A 205 -1.62 -18.74 -2.24
N LEU A 206 -1.68 -19.93 -2.86
CA LEU A 206 -0.92 -21.11 -2.43
C LEU A 206 0.59 -20.83 -2.46
N ILE A 207 1.08 -20.29 -3.57
CA ILE A 207 2.51 -20.01 -3.77
C ILE A 207 3.00 -18.90 -2.86
N LYS A 208 2.22 -17.83 -2.67
CA LYS A 208 2.51 -16.77 -1.71
C LYS A 208 2.67 -17.36 -0.32
N SER A 209 1.75 -18.23 0.11
CA SER A 209 1.83 -18.90 1.40
C SER A 209 3.06 -19.80 1.53
N LEU A 210 3.46 -20.51 0.47
CA LEU A 210 4.71 -21.26 0.42
C LEU A 210 5.96 -20.35 0.45
N LEU A 211 5.92 -19.17 -0.15
CA LEU A 211 7.05 -18.24 -0.22
C LEU A 211 7.23 -17.38 1.03
N THR A 212 6.23 -17.31 1.91
CA THR A 212 6.35 -16.63 3.21
C THR A 212 7.29 -17.34 4.19
N ARG A 213 7.74 -18.55 3.86
CA ARG A 213 8.52 -19.42 4.76
C ARG A 213 9.85 -19.76 4.11
N SER A 214 10.94 -19.43 4.81
CA SER A 214 12.30 -19.65 4.35
C SER A 214 12.61 -21.12 4.04
N GLU A 215 12.04 -22.04 4.81
CA GLU A 215 12.29 -23.47 4.73
C GLU A 215 11.57 -24.15 3.57
N THR A 216 10.63 -23.48 2.91
CA THR A 216 9.83 -24.03 1.82
C THR A 216 10.07 -23.31 0.49
N GLU A 217 11.04 -22.39 0.42
CA GLU A 217 11.35 -21.64 -0.81
C GLU A 217 11.73 -22.57 -1.96
N GLU A 218 12.57 -23.59 -1.73
CA GLU A 218 12.96 -24.56 -2.76
C GLU A 218 11.77 -25.38 -3.28
N VAL A 219 10.88 -25.82 -2.37
CA VAL A 219 9.66 -26.57 -2.72
C VAL A 219 8.69 -25.69 -3.50
N ALA A 220 8.54 -24.43 -3.11
CA ALA A 220 7.73 -23.46 -3.83
C ALA A 220 8.22 -23.28 -5.28
N VAL A 221 9.54 -23.15 -5.48
CA VAL A 221 10.14 -23.03 -6.82
C VAL A 221 9.85 -24.27 -7.67
N GLU A 222 10.03 -25.48 -7.14
CA GLU A 222 9.78 -26.72 -7.87
C GLU A 222 8.30 -26.90 -8.26
N ILE A 223 7.38 -26.52 -7.38
CA ILE A 223 5.93 -26.54 -7.67
C ILE A 223 5.60 -25.55 -8.78
N VAL A 224 6.08 -24.32 -8.67
CA VAL A 224 5.87 -23.27 -9.68
C VAL A 224 6.44 -23.70 -11.01
N LYS A 225 7.66 -24.26 -11.03
CA LYS A 225 8.31 -24.79 -12.23
C LYS A 225 7.49 -25.89 -12.89
N SER A 226 7.07 -26.88 -12.11
CA SER A 226 6.27 -28.02 -12.60
C SER A 226 4.91 -27.57 -13.13
N ALA A 227 4.26 -26.66 -12.40
CA ALA A 227 2.97 -26.10 -12.80
C ALA A 227 3.07 -25.24 -14.07
N PHE A 228 4.09 -24.39 -14.16
CA PHE A 228 4.33 -23.57 -15.35
C PHE A 228 4.50 -24.42 -16.61
N ILE A 229 5.34 -25.46 -16.56
CA ILE A 229 5.55 -26.38 -17.68
C ILE A 229 4.23 -27.08 -18.04
N SER A 230 3.51 -27.61 -17.05
CA SER A 230 2.25 -28.29 -17.29
C SER A 230 1.16 -27.38 -17.88
N LEU A 231 1.11 -26.11 -17.46
CA LEU A 231 0.19 -25.12 -18.02
C LEU A 231 0.51 -24.83 -19.48
N ILE A 232 1.80 -24.72 -19.83
CA ILE A 232 2.24 -24.54 -21.21
C ILE A 232 1.88 -25.74 -22.08
N ASP A 233 2.18 -26.96 -21.61
CA ASP A 233 1.84 -28.21 -22.31
C ASP A 233 0.33 -28.34 -22.54
N SER A 234 -0.47 -27.81 -21.61
CA SER A 234 -1.94 -27.77 -21.70
C SER A 234 -2.49 -26.59 -22.51
N GLN A 235 -1.61 -25.79 -23.14
CA GLN A 235 -1.93 -24.58 -23.90
C GLN A 235 -2.60 -23.45 -23.09
N LEU A 236 -2.50 -23.47 -21.76
CA LEU A 236 -2.99 -22.43 -20.86
C LEU A 236 -1.90 -21.35 -20.63
N ILE A 237 -1.42 -20.77 -21.74
CA ILE A 237 -0.26 -19.86 -21.75
C ILE A 237 -0.47 -18.64 -20.85
N GLU A 238 -1.67 -18.06 -20.86
CA GLU A 238 -1.97 -16.88 -20.05
C GLU A 238 -1.84 -17.17 -18.54
N ALA A 239 -2.37 -18.30 -18.09
CA ALA A 239 -2.24 -18.73 -16.70
C ALA A 239 -0.77 -18.99 -16.33
N ALA A 240 0.00 -19.62 -17.24
CA ALA A 240 1.42 -19.87 -17.02
C ALA A 240 2.21 -18.57 -16.84
N VAL A 241 2.09 -17.64 -17.78
CA VAL A 241 2.83 -16.36 -17.76
C VAL A 241 2.38 -15.51 -16.57
N SER A 242 1.08 -15.46 -16.28
CA SER A 242 0.55 -14.71 -15.14
C SER A 242 1.05 -15.27 -13.81
N LEU A 243 1.02 -16.59 -13.63
CA LEU A 243 1.56 -17.26 -12.45
C LEU A 243 3.04 -16.91 -12.25
N PHE A 244 3.85 -17.06 -13.31
CA PHE A 244 5.27 -16.76 -13.26
C PHE A 244 5.54 -15.29 -12.91
N ALA A 245 4.87 -14.35 -13.59
CA ALA A 245 5.07 -12.91 -13.36
C ALA A 245 4.78 -12.53 -11.90
N GLN A 246 3.66 -13.01 -11.35
CA GLN A 246 3.29 -12.73 -9.96
C GLN A 246 4.27 -13.35 -8.95
N CYS A 247 4.74 -14.57 -9.21
CA CYS A 247 5.73 -15.23 -8.34
C CYS A 247 7.09 -14.51 -8.37
N PHE A 248 7.53 -14.12 -9.56
CA PHE A 248 8.80 -13.43 -9.74
C PHE A 248 8.78 -12.02 -9.14
N GLU A 249 7.67 -11.30 -9.24
CA GLU A 249 7.48 -10.00 -8.58
C GLU A 249 7.58 -10.12 -7.05
N LEU A 250 6.98 -11.18 -6.47
CA LEU A 250 6.94 -11.36 -5.01
C LEU A 250 8.32 -11.72 -4.42
N LYS A 251 9.07 -12.62 -5.07
CA LYS A 251 10.37 -13.13 -4.57
C LYS A 251 11.38 -13.30 -5.71
N PRO A 252 11.84 -12.23 -6.36
CA PRO A 252 12.65 -12.33 -7.58
C PRO A 252 13.96 -13.09 -7.39
N ASP A 253 14.58 -12.96 -6.22
CA ASP A 253 15.87 -13.59 -5.95
C ASP A 253 15.75 -15.12 -5.77
N VAL A 254 14.59 -15.61 -5.32
CA VAL A 254 14.28 -17.04 -5.17
C VAL A 254 14.04 -17.67 -6.54
N PHE A 255 13.38 -16.93 -7.45
CA PHE A 255 13.01 -17.43 -8.77
C PHE A 255 14.02 -17.11 -9.87
N ILE A 256 15.18 -16.51 -9.56
CA ILE A 256 16.10 -16.00 -10.59
C ILE A 256 16.65 -17.08 -11.52
N ASP A 257 17.01 -18.25 -10.99
CA ASP A 257 17.52 -19.35 -11.81
C ASP A 257 16.42 -19.92 -12.71
N PHE A 258 15.21 -20.08 -12.17
CA PHE A 258 14.04 -20.49 -12.95
C PHE A 258 13.67 -19.46 -14.02
N ALA A 259 13.76 -18.16 -13.69
CA ALA A 259 13.57 -17.07 -14.63
C ALA A 259 14.56 -17.11 -15.80
N VAL A 260 15.84 -17.40 -15.53
CA VAL A 260 16.85 -17.60 -16.57
C VAL A 260 16.47 -18.77 -17.49
N GLU A 261 16.01 -19.88 -16.93
CA GLU A 261 15.53 -21.03 -17.72
C GLU A 261 14.32 -20.69 -18.58
N MET A 262 13.35 -19.95 -18.03
CA MET A 262 12.09 -19.63 -18.70
C MET A 262 12.20 -18.45 -19.66
N LYS A 263 13.29 -17.68 -19.62
CA LYS A 263 13.52 -16.51 -20.48
C LYS A 263 13.21 -16.81 -21.94
N GLU A 264 13.74 -17.91 -22.50
CA GLU A 264 13.53 -18.23 -23.93
C GLU A 264 12.07 -18.55 -24.24
N ILE A 265 11.39 -19.26 -23.34
CA ILE A 265 9.98 -19.63 -23.49
C ILE A 265 9.10 -18.38 -23.43
N ILE A 266 9.29 -17.51 -22.42
CA ILE A 266 8.54 -16.26 -22.28
C ILE A 266 8.82 -15.31 -23.46
N SER A 267 10.07 -15.27 -23.94
CA SER A 267 10.45 -14.45 -25.11
C SER A 267 9.67 -14.83 -26.36
N GLN A 268 9.37 -16.12 -26.58
CA GLN A 268 8.55 -16.55 -27.71
C GLN A 268 7.15 -15.93 -27.66
N PHE A 269 6.51 -15.94 -26.50
CA PHE A 269 5.17 -15.35 -26.34
C PHE A 269 5.18 -13.82 -26.43
N CYS A 270 6.27 -13.20 -25.97
CA CYS A 270 6.49 -11.75 -26.00
C CYS A 270 6.65 -11.22 -27.44
N PHE A 271 7.38 -11.94 -28.29
CA PHE A 271 7.76 -11.49 -29.63
C PHE A 271 7.00 -12.17 -30.78
N ASP A 272 6.16 -13.17 -30.51
CA ASP A 272 5.28 -13.75 -31.52
C ASP A 272 4.07 -12.84 -31.81
N GLU A 273 3.96 -12.39 -33.06
CA GLU A 273 2.84 -11.56 -33.53
C GLU A 273 1.48 -12.28 -33.45
N ASN A 274 1.48 -13.62 -33.41
CA ASN A 274 0.27 -14.43 -33.29
C ASN A 274 -0.24 -14.52 -31.85
N SER A 275 0.57 -14.17 -30.86
CA SER A 275 0.13 -14.10 -29.46
C SER A 275 -0.95 -13.03 -29.27
N SER A 276 -1.91 -13.30 -28.39
CA SER A 276 -2.92 -12.32 -28.01
C SER A 276 -2.24 -11.07 -27.39
N THR A 277 -2.87 -9.91 -27.48
CA THR A 277 -2.34 -8.67 -26.85
C THR A 277 -2.12 -8.86 -25.34
N GLN A 278 -3.01 -9.60 -24.68
CA GLN A 278 -2.94 -9.88 -23.25
C GLN A 278 -1.76 -10.78 -22.87
N ILE A 279 -1.50 -11.84 -23.64
CA ILE A 279 -0.35 -12.72 -23.40
C ILE A 279 0.95 -11.96 -23.65
N ARG A 280 1.03 -11.18 -24.74
CA ARG A 280 2.20 -10.36 -25.04
C ARG A 280 2.52 -9.40 -23.91
N SER A 281 1.51 -8.65 -23.46
CA SER A 281 1.58 -7.73 -22.33
C SER A 281 2.20 -8.36 -21.07
N LEU A 282 1.60 -9.45 -20.59
CA LEU A 282 2.06 -10.15 -19.38
C LEU A 282 3.49 -10.68 -19.57
N SER A 283 3.79 -11.16 -20.79
CA SER A 283 5.12 -11.62 -21.15
C SER A 283 6.14 -10.47 -21.17
N TYR A 284 5.78 -9.26 -21.61
CA TYR A 284 6.66 -8.08 -21.55
C TYR A 284 7.00 -7.70 -20.11
N VAL A 285 5.99 -7.65 -19.23
CA VAL A 285 6.20 -7.35 -17.81
C VAL A 285 7.14 -8.40 -17.20
N ALA A 286 6.82 -9.68 -17.35
CA ALA A 286 7.66 -10.77 -16.85
C ALA A 286 9.10 -10.70 -17.41
N LEU A 287 9.24 -10.60 -18.74
CA LEU A 287 10.55 -10.61 -19.40
C LEU A 287 11.39 -9.38 -19.04
N SER A 288 10.77 -8.21 -18.84
CA SER A 288 11.44 -6.98 -18.40
C SER A 288 11.97 -7.11 -16.96
N GLN A 289 11.21 -7.73 -16.06
CA GLN A 289 11.65 -7.99 -14.69
C GLN A 289 12.82 -8.99 -14.66
N ILE A 290 12.73 -10.08 -15.45
CA ILE A 290 13.84 -11.03 -15.64
C ILE A 290 15.07 -10.24 -16.10
N CYS A 291 14.93 -9.49 -17.21
CA CYS A 291 15.98 -8.70 -17.84
C CYS A 291 16.71 -7.79 -16.85
N MET A 292 15.96 -7.06 -16.03
CA MET A 292 16.50 -6.18 -14.99
C MET A 292 17.34 -6.97 -13.98
N LYS A 293 16.81 -8.08 -13.49
CA LYS A 293 17.44 -8.87 -12.42
C LYS A 293 18.69 -9.61 -12.88
N ILE A 294 18.71 -10.10 -14.12
CA ILE A 294 19.89 -10.75 -14.70
C ILE A 294 20.86 -9.75 -15.37
N ASN A 295 20.50 -8.47 -15.40
CA ASN A 295 21.28 -7.39 -16.01
C ASN A 295 21.65 -7.67 -17.49
N ASP A 296 20.68 -8.14 -18.27
CA ASP A 296 20.87 -8.57 -19.67
C ASP A 296 20.59 -7.43 -20.65
N GLY A 297 21.65 -6.76 -21.10
CA GLY A 297 21.55 -5.63 -22.03
C GLY A 297 21.05 -6.01 -23.44
N GLU A 298 21.28 -7.25 -23.89
CA GLU A 298 20.80 -7.70 -25.21
C GLU A 298 19.29 -7.93 -25.18
N LEU A 299 18.79 -8.58 -24.11
CA LEU A 299 17.36 -8.72 -23.88
C LEU A 299 16.67 -7.37 -23.70
N ALA A 300 17.30 -6.44 -22.97
CA ALA A 300 16.77 -5.08 -22.80
C ALA A 300 16.57 -4.39 -24.15
N LEU A 301 17.54 -4.53 -25.06
CA LEU A 301 17.44 -3.98 -26.42
C LEU A 301 16.32 -4.63 -27.24
N GLN A 302 16.15 -5.96 -27.15
CA GLN A 302 15.06 -6.66 -27.85
C GLN A 302 13.67 -6.24 -27.33
N ILE A 303 13.52 -6.08 -26.01
CA ILE A 303 12.29 -5.58 -25.40
C ILE A 303 12.04 -4.15 -25.90
N TYR A 304 13.05 -3.29 -25.83
CA TYR A 304 13.00 -1.91 -26.31
C TYR A 304 12.54 -1.82 -27.77
N GLU A 305 13.17 -2.57 -28.68
CA GLU A 305 12.85 -2.52 -30.12
C GLU A 305 11.39 -2.88 -30.40
N ASN A 306 10.82 -3.80 -29.62
CA ASN A 306 9.41 -4.16 -29.78
C ASN A 306 8.47 -3.17 -29.09
N ILE A 307 8.86 -2.56 -27.96
CA ILE A 307 8.13 -1.43 -27.39
C ILE A 307 8.03 -0.29 -28.41
N MET A 308 9.12 0.02 -29.12
CA MET A 308 9.12 1.03 -30.19
C MET A 308 8.12 0.72 -31.32
N LYS A 309 7.93 -0.56 -31.67
CA LYS A 309 6.89 -0.99 -32.62
C LYS A 309 5.47 -0.85 -32.04
N LEU A 310 5.26 -1.21 -30.77
CA LEU A 310 3.95 -1.10 -30.12
C LEU A 310 3.48 0.36 -30.05
N LEU A 311 4.43 1.28 -29.86
CA LEU A 311 4.20 2.73 -29.89
C LEU A 311 3.73 3.26 -31.25
N GLU A 312 3.85 2.49 -32.35
CA GLU A 312 3.27 2.88 -33.65
C GLU A 312 1.74 2.85 -33.66
N THR A 313 1.12 2.04 -32.78
CA THR A 313 -0.35 1.94 -32.65
C THR A 313 -0.77 2.06 -31.18
N PRO A 314 -0.67 3.26 -30.58
CA PRO A 314 -0.85 3.45 -29.14
C PRO A 314 -2.28 3.13 -28.70
N ARG A 315 -2.42 2.30 -27.68
CA ARG A 315 -3.66 2.03 -26.95
C ARG A 315 -3.40 2.21 -25.46
N GLU A 316 -4.36 2.77 -24.72
CA GLU A 316 -4.26 3.05 -23.28
C GLU A 316 -3.64 1.89 -22.48
N ARG A 317 -4.21 0.68 -22.58
CA ARG A 317 -3.70 -0.54 -21.92
C ARG A 317 -2.25 -0.87 -22.28
N ILE A 318 -1.88 -0.71 -23.56
CA ILE A 318 -0.53 -1.03 -24.06
C ILE A 318 0.49 -0.05 -23.47
N ILE A 319 0.13 1.23 -23.33
CA ILE A 319 1.06 2.25 -22.80
C ILE A 319 1.37 1.99 -21.33
N GLU A 320 0.39 1.55 -20.55
CA GLU A 320 0.62 1.20 -19.14
C GLU A 320 1.57 0.00 -18.98
N GLU A 321 1.41 -1.01 -19.83
CA GLU A 321 2.29 -2.19 -19.87
C GLU A 321 3.70 -1.83 -20.35
N ILE A 322 3.80 -0.91 -21.32
CA ILE A 322 5.07 -0.31 -21.76
C ILE A 322 5.73 0.45 -20.61
N ARG A 323 4.97 1.23 -19.83
CA ARG A 323 5.48 1.98 -18.68
C ARG A 323 6.15 1.07 -17.65
N ILE A 324 5.46 -0.01 -17.26
CA ILE A 324 6.00 -1.02 -16.34
C ILE A 324 7.23 -1.70 -16.93
N SER A 325 7.20 -2.02 -18.22
CA SER A 325 8.32 -2.73 -18.87
C SER A 325 9.56 -1.84 -19.00
N LEU A 326 9.37 -0.57 -19.37
CA LEU A 326 10.45 0.41 -19.50
C LEU A 326 11.10 0.73 -18.16
N SER A 327 10.32 0.86 -17.08
CA SER A 327 10.88 1.14 -15.74
C SER A 327 11.88 0.07 -15.29
N ASN A 328 11.71 -1.18 -15.74
CA ASN A 328 12.62 -2.29 -15.46
C ASN A 328 13.87 -2.30 -16.34
N ILE A 329 13.77 -1.89 -17.62
CA ILE A 329 14.89 -2.01 -18.57
C ILE A 329 15.67 -0.72 -18.81
N MET A 330 15.12 0.45 -18.45
CA MET A 330 15.66 1.76 -18.82
C MET A 330 17.08 2.02 -18.30
N ASN A 331 17.41 1.51 -17.10
CA ASN A 331 18.78 1.56 -16.58
C ASN A 331 19.80 0.80 -17.44
N LEU A 332 19.35 -0.20 -18.22
CA LEU A 332 20.18 -1.02 -19.10
C LEU A 332 20.34 -0.43 -20.51
N LEU A 333 19.47 0.51 -20.91
CA LEU A 333 19.52 1.15 -22.22
C LEU A 333 20.55 2.28 -22.27
N ASP A 334 21.22 2.49 -23.39
CA ASP A 334 22.09 3.65 -23.55
C ASP A 334 21.29 4.95 -23.77
N GLU A 335 21.99 6.09 -23.69
CA GLU A 335 21.38 7.40 -23.86
C GLU A 335 20.77 7.60 -25.26
N GLU A 336 21.33 6.98 -26.30
CA GLU A 336 20.82 7.05 -27.67
C GLU A 336 19.43 6.43 -27.76
N LYS A 337 19.22 5.25 -27.14
CA LYS A 337 17.92 4.58 -27.09
C LYS A 337 16.87 5.33 -26.28
N ILE A 338 17.28 5.97 -25.19
CA ILE A 338 16.37 6.85 -24.43
C ILE A 338 15.96 8.05 -25.27
N ASN A 339 16.90 8.71 -25.96
CA ASN A 339 16.59 9.83 -26.84
C ASN A 339 15.66 9.42 -28.00
N GLU A 340 15.87 8.24 -28.59
CA GLU A 340 15.02 7.67 -29.63
C GLU A 340 13.58 7.40 -29.11
N LEU A 341 13.45 6.85 -27.90
CA LEU A 341 12.14 6.63 -27.25
C LEU A 341 11.38 7.94 -27.01
N VAL A 342 12.04 8.94 -26.42
CA VAL A 342 11.39 10.23 -26.12
C VAL A 342 11.00 10.96 -27.41
N THR A 343 11.80 10.80 -28.48
CA THR A 343 11.44 11.28 -29.82
C THR A 343 10.16 10.60 -30.30
N LYS A 344 10.06 9.27 -30.14
CA LYS A 344 8.88 8.50 -30.56
C LYS A 344 7.63 8.88 -29.77
N ILE A 345 7.75 9.05 -28.45
CA ILE A 345 6.66 9.56 -27.59
C ILE A 345 6.15 10.90 -28.13
N ASN A 346 7.07 11.79 -28.52
CA ASN A 346 6.73 13.10 -29.07
C ASN A 346 6.04 13.06 -30.44
N GLU A 347 6.33 12.06 -31.28
CA GLU A 347 5.60 11.85 -32.53
C GLU A 347 4.14 11.47 -32.25
N ILE A 348 3.91 10.62 -31.24
CA ILE A 348 2.60 10.10 -30.85
C ILE A 348 1.69 11.21 -30.34
N LEU A 349 2.22 12.13 -29.52
CA LEU A 349 2.13 13.57 -29.83
C LEU A 349 0.86 14.02 -30.54
N LEU A 350 0.95 14.03 -31.85
CA LEU A 350 0.08 14.83 -32.71
C LEU A 350 -1.39 14.37 -32.72
N ASP A 351 -1.67 13.09 -32.42
CA ASP A 351 -2.99 12.46 -32.66
C ASP A 351 -3.63 11.79 -31.41
N CYS A 352 -3.10 12.02 -30.21
CA CYS A 352 -3.57 11.36 -28.99
C CYS A 352 -4.80 11.99 -28.33
N ASN A 353 -5.59 11.14 -27.65
CA ASN A 353 -6.67 11.58 -26.76
C ASN A 353 -6.16 11.82 -25.33
N GLY A 354 -6.99 12.45 -24.49
CA GLY A 354 -6.64 12.81 -23.11
C GLY A 354 -6.10 11.65 -22.25
N LYS A 355 -6.63 10.43 -22.39
CA LYS A 355 -6.18 9.27 -21.61
C LYS A 355 -4.77 8.80 -21.99
N ILE A 356 -4.48 8.82 -23.30
CA ILE A 356 -3.14 8.49 -23.80
C ILE A 356 -2.13 9.55 -23.34
N LEU A 357 -2.50 10.83 -23.37
CA LEU A 357 -1.68 11.93 -22.85
C LEU A 357 -1.30 11.73 -21.38
N GLN A 358 -2.23 11.27 -20.53
CA GLN A 358 -1.94 10.97 -19.13
C GLN A 358 -0.95 9.81 -18.96
N ALA A 359 -1.13 8.73 -19.70
CA ALA A 359 -0.23 7.58 -19.63
C ALA A 359 1.20 7.92 -20.12
N LEU A 360 1.32 8.76 -21.16
CA LEU A 360 2.62 9.27 -21.63
C LEU A 360 3.29 10.20 -20.62
N LEU A 361 2.52 11.00 -19.88
CA LEU A 361 3.05 11.84 -18.81
C LEU A 361 3.66 11.01 -17.68
N LEU A 362 2.97 9.95 -17.25
CA LEU A 362 3.49 9.03 -16.25
C LEU A 362 4.78 8.33 -16.72
N LEU A 363 4.86 8.01 -18.02
CA LEU A 363 6.06 7.44 -18.62
C LEU A 363 7.23 8.43 -18.63
N ASP A 364 6.99 9.69 -19.02
CA ASP A 364 8.04 10.72 -19.08
C ASP A 364 8.60 11.07 -17.70
N LYS A 365 7.78 11.07 -16.63
CA LYS A 365 8.27 11.21 -15.25
C LYS A 365 9.31 10.13 -14.93
N GLN A 366 9.00 8.87 -15.25
CA GLN A 366 9.93 7.76 -15.01
C GLN A 366 11.22 7.92 -15.81
N ILE A 367 11.14 8.40 -17.05
CA ILE A 367 12.32 8.67 -17.88
C ILE A 367 13.20 9.73 -17.22
N ILE A 368 12.61 10.82 -16.73
CA ILE A 368 13.35 11.89 -16.04
C ILE A 368 14.06 11.37 -14.79
N GLU A 369 13.36 10.58 -13.97
CA GLU A 369 13.88 10.03 -12.71
C GLU A 369 15.07 9.10 -12.91
N GLN A 370 15.10 8.34 -14.01
CA GLN A 370 16.17 7.37 -14.27
C GLN A 370 17.29 7.89 -15.17
N LYS A 371 16.97 8.58 -16.28
CA LYS A 371 17.95 9.01 -17.30
C LYS A 371 17.54 10.33 -17.97
N SER A 372 17.66 11.44 -17.23
CA SER A 372 17.46 12.80 -17.76
C SER A 372 18.72 13.40 -18.38
N ASN A 373 18.53 14.08 -19.52
CA ASN A 373 19.50 14.96 -20.17
C ASN A 373 18.77 16.18 -20.77
N GLU A 374 19.51 17.16 -21.30
CA GLU A 374 18.93 18.39 -21.88
C GLU A 374 17.95 18.10 -23.03
N PHE A 375 18.23 17.08 -23.85
CA PHE A 375 17.37 16.67 -24.96
C PHE A 375 16.02 16.11 -24.50
N VAL A 376 16.04 15.28 -23.44
CA VAL A 376 14.84 14.73 -22.81
C VAL A 376 13.97 15.86 -22.26
N PHE A 377 14.55 16.85 -21.56
CA PHE A 377 13.79 17.99 -21.04
C PHE A 377 13.15 18.84 -22.15
N ASP A 378 13.87 19.13 -23.23
CA ASP A 378 13.35 19.88 -24.39
C ASP A 378 12.15 19.19 -25.04
N LEU A 379 12.14 17.85 -25.02
CA LEU A 379 11.09 17.05 -25.61
C LEU A 379 9.89 16.87 -24.68
N ILE A 380 10.10 16.75 -23.37
CA ILE A 380 9.02 16.69 -22.38
C ILE A 380 8.27 18.01 -22.28
N GLU A 381 8.94 19.14 -22.53
CA GLU A 381 8.28 20.44 -22.64
C GLU A 381 7.10 20.43 -23.62
N LYS A 382 7.24 19.73 -24.76
CA LYS A 382 6.16 19.62 -25.76
C LYS A 382 4.98 18.80 -25.25
N LEU A 383 5.22 17.73 -24.50
CA LEU A 383 4.17 16.94 -23.86
C LEU A 383 3.40 17.79 -22.87
N ILE A 384 4.10 18.51 -21.99
CA ILE A 384 3.48 19.37 -20.98
C ILE A 384 2.62 20.47 -21.63
N ILE A 385 3.16 21.13 -22.67
CA ILE A 385 2.41 22.14 -23.42
C ILE A 385 1.12 21.54 -24.00
N LYS A 386 1.22 20.38 -24.66
CA LYS A 386 0.06 19.73 -25.26
C LYS A 386 -0.94 19.25 -24.20
N PHE A 387 -0.45 18.70 -23.09
CA PHE A 387 -1.26 18.28 -21.96
C PHE A 387 -2.09 19.44 -21.41
N CYS A 388 -1.48 20.61 -21.19
CA CYS A 388 -2.19 21.80 -20.73
C CYS A 388 -3.19 22.35 -21.77
N GLN A 389 -2.96 22.14 -23.07
CA GLN A 389 -3.83 22.63 -24.14
C GLN A 389 -5.04 21.74 -24.41
N GLU A 390 -4.90 20.42 -24.28
CA GLU A 390 -5.89 19.45 -24.77
C GLU A 390 -6.67 18.72 -23.68
N ASN A 391 -6.25 18.80 -22.42
CA ASN A 391 -6.83 17.93 -21.38
C ASN A 391 -8.10 18.54 -20.74
N PRO A 392 -9.27 17.87 -20.86
CA PRO A 392 -10.50 18.33 -20.23
C PRO A 392 -10.48 18.07 -18.72
N ASN A 393 -10.99 19.03 -17.93
CA ASN A 393 -10.94 19.02 -16.47
C ASN A 393 -11.61 17.82 -15.76
N ASP A 394 -12.30 16.95 -16.51
CA ASP A 394 -13.14 15.85 -15.99
C ASP A 394 -12.40 14.50 -15.87
N LEU A 395 -11.10 14.42 -16.16
CA LEU A 395 -10.34 13.15 -16.22
C LEU A 395 -9.12 13.07 -15.28
N PHE A 396 -8.99 13.94 -14.28
CA PHE A 396 -7.81 13.91 -13.40
C PHE A 396 -7.83 12.72 -12.43
N ASP A 397 -6.85 11.82 -12.60
CA ASP A 397 -6.34 10.96 -11.54
C ASP A 397 -5.27 11.74 -10.76
N GLU A 398 -5.28 11.61 -9.43
CA GLU A 398 -4.34 12.27 -8.51
C GLU A 398 -2.89 11.98 -8.89
N ASN A 399 -2.58 10.72 -9.23
CA ASN A 399 -1.23 10.28 -9.60
C ASN A 399 -0.70 10.99 -10.85
N VAL A 400 -1.60 11.28 -11.81
CA VAL A 400 -1.26 11.96 -13.06
C VAL A 400 -0.94 13.42 -12.78
N PHE A 401 -1.71 14.05 -11.90
CA PHE A 401 -1.49 15.46 -11.55
C PHE A 401 -0.25 15.64 -10.67
N GLU A 402 0.02 14.74 -9.72
CA GLU A 402 1.28 14.72 -8.98
C GLU A 402 2.47 14.58 -9.93
N SER A 403 2.36 13.68 -10.92
CA SER A 403 3.42 13.50 -11.92
C SER A 403 3.62 14.72 -12.81
N PHE A 404 2.53 15.39 -13.18
CA PHE A 404 2.56 16.67 -13.89
C PHE A 404 3.32 17.73 -13.09
N THR A 405 3.00 17.87 -11.80
CA THR A 405 3.65 18.86 -10.93
C THR A 405 5.13 18.55 -10.73
N ASP A 406 5.50 17.27 -10.56
CA ASP A 406 6.90 16.87 -10.41
C ASP A 406 7.73 17.19 -11.64
N ILE A 407 7.20 16.87 -12.83
CA ILE A 407 7.88 17.16 -14.09
C ILE A 407 8.09 18.67 -14.25
N ILE A 408 7.04 19.46 -14.03
CA ILE A 408 7.08 20.91 -14.20
C ILE A 408 8.06 21.58 -13.25
N CYS A 409 8.11 21.13 -12.00
CA CYS A 409 9.09 21.62 -11.02
C CYS A 409 10.54 21.47 -11.50
N LEU A 410 10.81 20.52 -12.39
CA LEU A 410 12.15 20.28 -12.97
C LEU A 410 12.43 21.11 -14.24
N ILE A 411 11.39 21.50 -15.00
CA ILE A 411 11.56 22.10 -16.34
C ILE A 411 11.08 23.55 -16.46
N TRP A 412 10.86 24.24 -15.34
CA TRP A 412 10.37 25.63 -15.35
C TRP A 412 11.14 26.54 -16.29
N ASN A 413 10.46 27.03 -17.31
CA ASN A 413 10.95 28.06 -18.22
C ASN A 413 9.79 28.96 -18.67
N ALA A 414 10.10 30.04 -19.39
CA ALA A 414 9.11 31.02 -19.81
C ALA A 414 7.99 30.43 -20.70
N ARG A 415 8.29 29.43 -21.53
CA ARG A 415 7.31 28.79 -22.43
C ARG A 415 6.37 27.87 -21.65
N ILE A 416 6.91 27.07 -20.73
CA ILE A 416 6.12 26.24 -19.81
C ILE A 416 5.20 27.13 -18.97
N ALA A 417 5.72 28.22 -18.40
CA ALA A 417 4.92 29.18 -17.62
C ALA A 417 3.77 29.80 -18.41
N GLU A 418 3.98 30.12 -19.69
CA GLU A 418 2.95 30.70 -20.56
C GLU A 418 1.71 29.79 -20.72
N VAL A 419 1.89 28.46 -20.67
CA VAL A 419 0.79 27.49 -20.86
C VAL A 419 0.30 26.90 -19.55
N CYS A 420 1.21 26.57 -18.61
CA CYS A 420 0.86 25.93 -17.36
C CYS A 420 0.19 26.88 -16.37
N ILE A 421 0.56 28.18 -16.32
CA ILE A 421 -0.08 29.12 -15.38
C ILE A 421 -1.57 29.28 -15.70
N PRO A 422 -1.99 29.60 -16.95
CA PRO A 422 -3.42 29.66 -17.28
C PRO A 422 -4.15 28.36 -16.97
N PHE A 423 -3.56 27.22 -17.30
CA PHE A 423 -4.12 25.90 -17.01
C PHE A 423 -4.34 25.69 -15.51
N LEU A 424 -3.34 25.96 -14.67
CA LEU A 424 -3.45 25.84 -13.21
C LEU A 424 -4.51 26.80 -12.65
N VAL A 425 -4.58 28.04 -13.15
CA VAL A 425 -5.61 29.02 -12.75
C VAL A 425 -7.01 28.55 -13.14
N ASP A 426 -7.17 27.97 -14.32
CA ASP A 426 -8.44 27.38 -14.75
C ASP A 426 -8.87 26.21 -13.85
N LEU A 427 -7.92 25.39 -13.38
CA LEU A 427 -8.19 24.34 -12.38
C LEU A 427 -8.63 24.93 -11.05
N LEU A 428 -7.98 25.99 -10.56
CA LEU A 428 -8.40 26.70 -9.35
C LEU A 428 -9.83 27.22 -9.44
N ASN A 429 -10.26 27.65 -10.63
CA ASN A 429 -11.58 28.24 -10.85
C ASN A 429 -12.69 27.20 -11.10
N SER A 430 -12.34 26.01 -11.58
CA SER A 430 -13.33 25.02 -12.05
C SER A 430 -13.36 23.73 -11.24
N SER A 431 -12.26 23.35 -10.59
CA SER A 431 -12.19 22.13 -9.79
C SER A 431 -12.93 22.26 -8.46
N LYS A 432 -13.54 21.16 -8.03
CA LYS A 432 -14.10 21.00 -6.68
C LYS A 432 -13.34 19.99 -5.83
N ASP A 433 -12.30 19.39 -6.42
CA ASP A 433 -11.48 18.38 -5.77
C ASP A 433 -10.37 19.05 -4.94
N ASN A 434 -10.38 18.81 -3.64
CA ASN A 434 -9.41 19.40 -2.72
C ASN A 434 -7.96 19.03 -3.05
N ASN A 435 -7.69 17.81 -3.54
CA ASN A 435 -6.34 17.37 -3.90
C ASN A 435 -5.84 18.12 -5.13
N ILE A 436 -6.70 18.28 -6.15
CA ILE A 436 -6.37 19.07 -7.34
C ILE A 436 -6.11 20.53 -6.96
N LEU A 437 -6.94 21.13 -6.10
CA LEU A 437 -6.74 22.50 -5.63
C LEU A 437 -5.43 22.63 -4.84
N TYR A 438 -5.17 21.71 -3.90
CA TYR A 438 -3.94 21.67 -3.10
C TYR A 438 -2.69 21.61 -3.97
N LEU A 439 -2.64 20.66 -4.90
CA LEU A 439 -1.52 20.46 -5.82
C LEU A 439 -1.37 21.63 -6.81
N SER A 440 -2.48 22.23 -7.28
CA SER A 440 -2.44 23.36 -8.21
C SER A 440 -1.85 24.60 -7.54
N ILE A 441 -2.28 24.89 -6.30
CA ILE A 441 -1.75 26.00 -5.51
C ILE A 441 -0.28 25.75 -5.14
N GLY A 442 0.06 24.52 -4.77
CA GLY A 442 1.45 24.11 -4.51
C GLY A 442 2.35 24.37 -5.73
N CYS A 443 1.95 23.90 -6.91
CA CYS A 443 2.68 24.10 -8.15
C CYS A 443 2.86 25.59 -8.49
N LEU A 444 1.80 26.40 -8.35
CA LEU A 444 1.89 27.86 -8.49
C LEU A 444 2.85 28.49 -7.46
N ALA A 445 2.90 27.94 -6.24
CA ALA A 445 3.81 28.40 -5.19
C ALA A 445 5.27 28.04 -5.44
N ASP A 446 5.56 27.07 -6.30
CA ASP A 446 6.94 26.66 -6.63
C ASP A 446 7.52 27.39 -7.86
N ILE A 447 6.68 27.98 -8.73
CA ILE A 447 7.13 28.69 -9.94
C ILE A 447 8.08 29.85 -9.61
N PRO A 448 9.28 29.96 -10.20
CA PRO A 448 10.15 31.12 -10.02
C PRO A 448 9.41 32.44 -10.28
N LEU A 449 9.60 33.43 -9.39
CA LEU A 449 8.85 34.69 -9.42
C LEU A 449 9.02 35.46 -10.74
N GLU A 450 10.19 35.31 -11.35
CA GLU A 450 10.58 35.92 -12.61
C GLU A 450 9.73 35.46 -13.81
N LEU A 451 9.02 34.33 -13.66
CA LEU A 451 8.15 33.77 -14.69
C LEU A 451 6.72 34.30 -14.63
N PHE A 452 6.31 34.97 -13.55
CA PHE A 452 5.03 35.69 -13.47
C PHE A 452 5.12 37.08 -14.15
N GLN A 453 5.50 37.11 -15.42
CA GLN A 453 5.70 38.36 -16.15
C GLN A 453 4.36 39.05 -16.46
N GLY A 454 4.00 40.03 -15.63
CA GLY A 454 2.86 40.92 -15.83
C GLY A 454 1.93 40.97 -14.62
N ASN A 455 1.59 42.19 -14.15
CA ASN A 455 0.72 42.39 -12.97
C ASN A 455 -0.61 41.64 -13.09
N ASN A 456 -1.17 41.53 -14.30
CA ASN A 456 -2.47 40.88 -14.52
C ASN A 456 -2.47 39.38 -14.17
N ILE A 457 -1.38 38.65 -14.44
CA ILE A 457 -1.31 37.19 -14.17
C ILE A 457 -1.34 36.94 -12.66
N ALA A 458 -0.59 37.75 -11.90
CA ALA A 458 -0.58 37.62 -10.45
C ALA A 458 -1.91 38.05 -9.82
N GLU A 459 -2.56 39.09 -10.37
CA GLU A 459 -3.92 39.48 -9.96
C GLU A 459 -4.94 38.36 -10.21
N ASP A 460 -4.88 37.69 -11.36
CA ASP A 460 -5.77 36.57 -11.69
C ASP A 460 -5.56 35.38 -10.74
N ILE A 461 -4.30 35.01 -10.47
CA ILE A 461 -3.96 33.94 -9.50
C ILE A 461 -4.49 34.28 -8.12
N LEU A 462 -4.21 35.49 -7.62
CA LEU A 462 -4.67 35.94 -6.31
C LEU A 462 -6.20 35.93 -6.23
N GLY A 463 -6.89 36.39 -7.27
CA GLY A 463 -8.34 36.38 -7.36
C GLY A 463 -8.93 34.97 -7.26
N SER A 464 -8.29 33.97 -7.88
CA SER A 464 -8.69 32.56 -7.77
C SER A 464 -8.39 31.98 -6.39
N VAL A 465 -7.20 32.23 -5.84
CA VAL A 465 -6.79 31.75 -4.51
C VAL A 465 -7.68 32.31 -3.42
N PHE A 466 -8.10 33.58 -3.51
CA PHE A 466 -8.96 34.20 -2.51
C PHE A 466 -10.35 33.55 -2.46
N LYS A 467 -10.94 33.25 -3.62
CA LYS A 467 -12.22 32.52 -3.69
C LYS A 467 -12.13 31.13 -3.03
N ILE A 468 -11.00 30.45 -3.21
CA ILE A 468 -10.75 29.16 -2.56
C ILE A 468 -10.62 29.35 -1.04
N LEU A 469 -9.83 30.33 -0.59
CA LEU A 469 -9.66 30.64 0.84
C LEU A 469 -10.98 30.99 1.54
N GLU A 470 -11.92 31.64 0.86
CA GLU A 470 -13.25 31.96 1.39
C GLU A 470 -14.16 30.74 1.61
N THR A 471 -13.87 29.62 0.94
CA THR A 471 -14.78 28.46 0.87
C THR A 471 -14.18 27.18 1.45
N THR A 472 -12.86 27.10 1.60
CA THR A 472 -12.17 25.88 2.01
C THR A 472 -12.00 25.79 3.54
N ASP A 473 -12.30 24.60 4.07
CA ASP A 473 -11.97 24.20 5.45
C ASP A 473 -10.69 23.37 5.57
N ASP A 474 -10.05 23.07 4.44
CA ASP A 474 -8.85 22.25 4.40
C ASP A 474 -7.61 23.07 4.80
N VAL A 475 -6.92 22.61 5.85
CA VAL A 475 -5.74 23.28 6.42
C VAL A 475 -4.56 23.30 5.45
N TYR A 476 -4.39 22.27 4.62
CA TYR A 476 -3.30 22.20 3.64
C TYR A 476 -3.52 23.15 2.47
N ILE A 477 -4.76 23.29 2.00
CA ILE A 477 -5.13 24.28 0.99
C ILE A 477 -4.91 25.70 1.55
N ARG A 478 -5.34 25.97 2.79
CA ARG A 478 -5.08 27.25 3.48
C ARG A 478 -3.59 27.54 3.58
N HIS A 479 -2.80 26.55 3.99
CA HIS A 479 -1.34 26.66 4.08
C HIS A 479 -0.71 27.09 2.76
N ASN A 480 -0.93 26.33 1.68
CA ASN A 480 -0.31 26.61 0.39
C ASN A 480 -0.80 27.93 -0.21
N SER A 481 -2.07 28.28 0.01
CA SER A 481 -2.66 29.55 -0.43
C SER A 481 -1.98 30.75 0.22
N ILE A 482 -1.81 30.73 1.55
CA ILE A 482 -1.14 31.81 2.27
C ILE A 482 0.36 31.84 1.95
N TYR A 483 0.99 30.67 1.74
CA TYR A 483 2.37 30.60 1.30
C TYR A 483 2.57 31.27 -0.07
N LEU A 484 1.71 30.99 -1.05
CA LEU A 484 1.69 31.67 -2.35
C LEU A 484 1.44 33.19 -2.21
N CYS A 485 0.53 33.60 -1.33
CA CYS A 485 0.30 35.02 -1.04
C CYS A 485 1.55 35.69 -0.48
N ASN A 486 2.25 35.06 0.46
CA ASN A 486 3.50 35.58 1.03
C ASN A 486 4.58 35.77 -0.05
N LYS A 487 4.64 34.86 -1.02
CA LYS A 487 5.56 34.94 -2.16
C LYS A 487 5.31 36.19 -3.01
N PHE A 488 4.05 36.49 -3.33
CA PHE A 488 3.68 37.72 -4.05
C PHE A 488 3.83 38.98 -3.19
N LEU A 489 3.58 38.89 -1.87
CA LEU A 489 3.77 39.98 -0.93
C LEU A 489 5.23 40.45 -0.87
N ALA A 490 6.18 39.50 -0.87
CA ALA A 490 7.62 39.78 -0.84
C ALA A 490 8.14 40.58 -2.06
N LYS A 491 7.38 40.60 -3.17
CA LYS A 491 7.70 41.37 -4.40
C LYS A 491 6.81 42.58 -4.62
N ASP A 492 6.05 42.96 -3.59
CA ASP A 492 5.10 44.07 -3.62
C ASP A 492 3.95 43.93 -4.64
N ILE A 493 3.67 42.71 -5.12
CA ILE A 493 2.65 42.45 -6.14
C ILE A 493 1.23 42.55 -5.57
N ILE A 494 1.01 42.07 -4.34
CA ILE A 494 -0.32 42.15 -3.68
C ILE A 494 -0.63 43.60 -3.27
N SER A 495 -1.83 44.09 -3.61
CA SER A 495 -2.27 45.42 -3.21
C SER A 495 -2.58 45.51 -1.71
N VAL A 496 -2.49 46.70 -1.11
CA VAL A 496 -2.85 46.89 0.31
C VAL A 496 -4.31 46.50 0.57
N LYS A 497 -5.20 46.79 -0.37
CA LYS A 497 -6.64 46.49 -0.26
C LYS A 497 -6.91 44.97 -0.19
N ASP A 498 -6.20 44.19 -0.99
CA ASP A 498 -6.31 42.73 -1.01
C ASP A 498 -5.82 42.12 0.31
N LEU A 499 -4.76 42.69 0.88
CA LEU A 499 -4.28 42.30 2.20
C LEU A 499 -5.25 42.69 3.33
N GLU A 500 -5.89 43.85 3.24
CA GLU A 500 -6.90 44.29 4.21
C GLU A 500 -8.09 43.32 4.27
N SER A 501 -8.49 42.70 3.15
CA SER A 501 -9.54 41.67 3.14
C SER A 501 -9.10 40.34 3.76
N LEU A 502 -7.84 39.92 3.55
CA LEU A 502 -7.34 38.64 4.07
C LEU A 502 -6.93 38.69 5.53
N ASN A 503 -6.42 39.84 5.99
CA ASN A 503 -5.82 39.97 7.32
C ASN A 503 -6.74 39.52 8.47
N PRO A 504 -8.04 39.86 8.51
CA PRO A 504 -8.94 39.37 9.56
C PRO A 504 -9.03 37.84 9.62
N ILE A 505 -9.10 37.19 8.45
CA ILE A 505 -9.19 35.72 8.32
C ILE A 505 -7.89 35.07 8.78
N VAL A 506 -6.75 35.61 8.35
CA VAL A 506 -5.42 35.11 8.73
C VAL A 506 -5.18 35.27 10.23
N VAL A 507 -5.57 36.40 10.83
CA VAL A 507 -5.46 36.63 12.28
C VAL A 507 -6.37 35.69 13.06
N GLU A 508 -7.59 35.43 12.58
CA GLU A 508 -8.49 34.45 13.17
C GLU A 508 -7.84 33.07 13.21
N TRP A 509 -7.31 32.59 12.08
CA TRP A 509 -6.59 31.31 12.02
C TRP A 509 -5.34 31.29 12.89
N PHE A 510 -4.56 32.38 12.90
CA PHE A 510 -3.35 32.49 13.72
C PHE A 510 -3.65 32.36 15.21
N ASN A 511 -4.77 32.92 15.68
CA ASN A 511 -5.22 32.77 17.06
C ASN A 511 -5.77 31.37 17.35
N PHE A 512 -6.44 30.74 16.37
CA PHE A 512 -7.04 29.41 16.52
C PHE A 512 -5.99 28.29 16.57
N TYR A 513 -4.96 28.33 15.71
CA TYR A 513 -3.97 27.25 15.57
C TYR A 513 -2.72 27.40 16.47
N ASN A 514 -2.76 28.31 17.45
CA ASN A 514 -1.61 28.75 18.25
C ASN A 514 -0.87 27.62 19.00
N GLU A 515 -1.44 26.41 19.10
CA GLU A 515 -0.90 25.33 19.93
C GLU A 515 -0.53 24.02 19.18
N GLU A 516 -0.90 23.81 17.91
CA GLU A 516 -0.85 22.45 17.32
C GLU A 516 -0.06 22.27 16.01
N ASN A 517 0.38 23.32 15.29
CA ASN A 517 1.05 23.12 13.98
C ASN A 517 2.14 24.17 13.62
N SER A 518 3.42 23.80 13.71
CA SER A 518 4.55 24.77 13.64
C SER A 518 4.81 25.38 12.25
N SER A 519 4.58 24.63 11.15
CA SER A 519 4.82 25.12 9.78
C SER A 519 3.74 26.11 9.33
N PHE A 520 2.46 25.77 9.52
CA PHE A 520 1.35 26.65 9.15
C PHE A 520 1.34 27.94 9.96
N MET A 521 1.62 27.85 11.26
CA MET A 521 1.78 29.04 12.11
C MET A 521 2.89 29.96 11.62
N SER A 522 4.00 29.40 11.12
CA SER A 522 5.09 30.19 10.53
C SER A 522 4.65 30.92 9.26
N VAL A 523 3.86 30.27 8.39
CA VAL A 523 3.33 30.88 7.16
C VAL A 523 2.34 32.01 7.46
N LEU A 524 1.43 31.81 8.43
CA LEU A 524 0.50 32.84 8.89
C LEU A 524 1.25 34.02 9.54
N ALA A 525 2.27 33.74 10.35
CA ALA A 525 3.10 34.77 10.98
C ALA A 525 3.81 35.65 9.95
N VAL A 526 4.41 35.05 8.90
CA VAL A 526 5.04 35.79 7.80
C VAL A 526 4.03 36.72 7.12
N PHE A 527 2.79 36.26 6.90
CA PHE A 527 1.73 37.06 6.30
C PHE A 527 1.37 38.27 7.16
N ILE A 528 1.09 38.05 8.45
CA ILE A 528 0.71 39.13 9.40
C ILE A 528 1.79 40.20 9.43
N VAL A 529 3.04 39.79 9.58
CA VAL A 529 4.18 40.71 9.65
C VAL A 529 4.36 41.46 8.32
N GLY A 530 4.22 40.78 7.18
CA GLY A 530 4.28 41.39 5.85
C GLY A 530 3.17 42.39 5.59
N TYR A 531 1.94 42.07 6.00
CA TYR A 531 0.82 43.00 5.92
C TYR A 531 1.09 44.25 6.74
N THR A 532 1.51 44.12 8.01
CA THR A 532 1.83 45.26 8.86
C THR A 532 2.91 46.15 8.24
N ALA A 533 3.94 45.55 7.63
CA ALA A 533 5.02 46.27 6.95
C ALA A 533 4.54 47.19 5.82
N LYS A 534 3.44 46.80 5.17
CA LYS A 534 2.93 47.39 3.93
C LYS A 534 1.74 48.32 4.18
N SER A 535 0.83 47.95 5.09
CA SER A 535 -0.35 48.76 5.44
C SER A 535 -0.07 49.82 6.49
N GLY A 536 0.93 49.60 7.36
CA GLY A 536 1.22 50.46 8.51
C GLY A 536 0.14 50.41 9.61
N ASN A 537 -0.85 49.52 9.50
CA ASN A 537 -1.91 49.34 10.50
C ASN A 537 -1.52 48.20 11.45
N VAL A 538 -1.58 48.46 12.76
CA VAL A 538 -0.89 47.67 13.79
C VAL A 538 -1.81 47.26 14.93
N ASP A 539 -1.84 45.96 15.24
CA ASP A 539 -2.06 45.46 16.60
C ASP A 539 -0.72 44.93 17.13
N GLU A 540 -0.11 45.68 18.06
CA GLU A 540 1.22 45.38 18.60
C GLU A 540 1.28 44.02 19.32
N ASN A 541 0.17 43.54 19.88
CA ASN A 541 0.16 42.26 20.59
C ASN A 541 0.20 41.09 19.61
N ILE A 542 -0.55 41.18 18.52
CA ILE A 542 -0.58 40.15 17.48
C ILE A 542 0.78 40.06 16.78
N ILE A 543 1.44 41.18 16.50
CA ILE A 543 2.76 41.20 15.87
C ILE A 543 3.82 40.55 16.78
N LYS A 544 3.81 40.86 18.09
CA LYS A 544 4.76 40.27 19.03
C LYS A 544 4.69 38.74 19.01
N ILE A 545 3.47 38.21 19.06
CA ILE A 545 3.23 36.76 18.99
C ILE A 545 3.65 36.23 17.61
N ALA A 546 3.26 36.88 16.51
CA ALA A 546 3.68 36.46 15.16
C ALA A 546 5.20 36.36 15.01
N VAL A 547 5.97 37.30 15.56
CA VAL A 547 7.44 37.28 15.54
C VAL A 547 8.00 36.06 16.28
N ASP A 548 7.41 35.66 17.41
CA ASP A 548 7.85 34.49 18.19
C ASP A 548 7.68 33.17 17.42
N HIS A 549 6.74 33.12 16.48
CA HIS A 549 6.46 31.97 15.61
C HIS A 549 7.23 31.99 14.28
N LEU A 550 8.07 33.01 14.01
CA LEU A 550 8.90 32.99 12.81
C LEU A 550 10.00 31.92 12.89
N PRO A 551 10.38 31.27 11.76
CA PRO A 551 11.40 30.24 11.75
C PRO A 551 12.76 30.73 12.29
N LYS A 552 13.29 30.08 13.33
CA LYS A 552 14.54 30.49 14.00
C LYS A 552 15.81 30.30 13.16
N LYS A 553 15.75 29.54 12.07
CA LYS A 553 16.80 29.44 11.04
C LYS A 553 16.25 30.06 9.77
N PHE A 554 16.61 31.31 9.49
CA PHE A 554 16.08 32.02 8.35
C PHE A 554 16.80 31.70 7.04
N ASP A 555 15.98 31.58 6.00
CA ASP A 555 16.32 31.93 4.63
C ASP A 555 16.85 33.39 4.58
N PRO A 556 17.94 33.69 3.83
CA PRO A 556 18.46 35.05 3.64
C PRO A 556 17.42 36.13 3.33
N TYR A 557 16.32 35.80 2.64
CA TYR A 557 15.26 36.75 2.31
C TYR A 557 14.50 37.25 3.54
N VAL A 558 14.29 36.39 4.55
CA VAL A 558 13.54 36.78 5.75
C VAL A 558 14.39 37.63 6.71
N ASN A 559 15.71 37.41 6.76
CA ASN A 559 16.62 38.29 7.52
C ASN A 559 16.64 39.72 6.95
N ASN A 560 16.72 39.85 5.63
CA ASN A 560 16.68 41.14 4.93
C ASN A 560 15.32 41.84 5.13
N PHE A 561 14.25 41.05 5.21
CA PHE A 561 12.90 41.50 5.50
C PHE A 561 12.72 41.97 6.96
N LEU A 562 13.21 41.23 7.97
CA LEU A 562 13.22 41.67 9.38
C LEU A 562 14.04 42.95 9.56
N GLU A 563 15.16 43.07 8.86
CA GLU A 563 15.97 44.29 8.85
C GLU A 563 15.21 45.47 8.22
N THR A 564 14.41 45.22 7.17
CA THR A 564 13.51 46.22 6.57
C THR A 564 12.43 46.68 7.55
N LEU A 565 11.85 45.78 8.34
CA LEU A 565 10.86 46.13 9.39
C LEU A 565 11.46 46.95 10.52
N LYS A 566 12.67 46.58 10.95
CA LYS A 566 13.44 47.32 11.94
C LYS A 566 13.75 48.73 11.44
N ASN A 567 14.14 48.87 10.18
CA ASN A 567 14.41 50.17 9.55
C ASN A 567 13.15 51.03 9.36
N LYS A 568 11.97 50.40 9.27
CA LYS A 568 10.66 51.08 9.22
C LYS A 568 10.07 51.39 10.60
N ASN A 569 10.79 51.13 11.71
CA ASN A 569 10.31 51.26 13.09
C ASN A 569 9.03 50.46 13.40
N VAL A 570 8.80 49.35 12.70
CA VAL A 570 7.62 48.49 12.91
C VAL A 570 7.83 47.51 14.07
N ILE A 571 9.09 47.19 14.37
CA ILE A 571 9.51 46.34 15.51
C ILE A 571 10.50 47.18 16.33
N ILE A 572 10.26 47.30 17.66
CA ILE A 572 11.15 48.01 18.60
C ILE A 572 12.36 47.14 18.95
#